data_AF-A0A966MTZ3-F1
#
_entry.id   AF-A0A966MTZ3-F1
#
_cell.length_a   1.000
_cell.length_b   1.000
_cell.length_c   1.000
_cell.angle_alpha   90.00
_cell.angle_beta   90.00
_cell.angle_gamma   90.00
#
_symmetry.space_group_name_H-M   'P 1'
#
loop_
_entity.id
_entity.type
_entity.pdbx_description
1 polymer ?
#
loop_
_entity_poly.entity_id
_entity_poly.type
_entity_poly.pdbx_seq_one_letter_code
_entity_poly.pdbx_strand_id
1 'polypeptide(L)' 'MTASHEPVAPAAHLGARTSDYDYALPESHIAQRPVEPRDASRLLVLDRRDGSLAHRT' A
#
# COMPACT_ATOMS: atom_id res chain seq x y z
N MET A 1 7.24 -47.56 2.74
CA MET A 1 7.96 -46.27 2.67
C MET A 1 6.95 -45.17 2.93
N THR A 2 6.82 -44.78 4.19
CA THR A 2 5.94 -43.70 4.64
C THR A 2 6.55 -42.37 4.19
N ALA A 3 5.97 -41.75 3.17
CA ALA A 3 6.28 -40.36 2.87
C ALA A 3 5.63 -39.50 3.95
N SER A 4 6.44 -39.07 4.92
CA SER A 4 6.11 -38.02 5.85
C SER A 4 5.79 -36.75 5.05
N HIS A 5 4.50 -36.44 4.89
CA HIS A 5 4.08 -35.13 4.42
C HIS A 5 4.15 -34.20 5.64
N GLU A 6 5.25 -33.46 5.73
CA GLU A 6 5.37 -32.35 6.68
C GLU A 6 4.39 -31.24 6.25
N PRO A 7 3.52 -30.74 7.13
CA PRO A 7 2.58 -29.70 6.75
C PRO A 7 3.35 -28.40 6.53
N VAL A 8 3.43 -27.96 5.28
CA VAL A 8 3.84 -26.58 4.95
C VAL A 8 2.84 -25.65 5.64
N ALA A 9 3.32 -24.88 6.62
CA ALA A 9 2.54 -23.79 7.20
C ALA A 9 2.07 -22.88 6.06
N PRO A 10 0.78 -22.50 6.00
CA PRO A 10 0.30 -21.69 4.91
C PRO A 10 1.06 -20.38 4.93
N ALA A 11 1.78 -20.08 3.84
CA ALA A 11 2.35 -18.78 3.61
C ALA A 11 1.20 -17.77 3.73
N ALA A 12 1.17 -17.01 4.82
CA ALA A 12 0.21 -15.96 5.04
C ALA A 12 0.35 -14.97 3.87
N HIS A 13 -0.56 -15.06 2.91
CA HIS A 13 -0.72 -14.03 1.91
C HIS A 13 -0.98 -12.74 2.69
N LEU A 14 -0.20 -11.69 2.46
CA LEU A 14 -0.46 -10.31 2.92
C LEU A 14 -1.81 -9.75 2.40
N GLY A 15 -2.64 -10.60 1.79
CA GLY A 15 -3.93 -10.29 1.21
C GLY A 15 -4.95 -11.39 1.40
N ALA A 16 -4.85 -12.19 2.46
CA ALA A 16 -5.91 -13.13 2.79
C ALA A 16 -7.15 -12.40 3.34
N ARG A 17 -6.95 -11.23 3.97
CA ARG A 17 -8.02 -10.40 4.52
C ARG A 17 -7.88 -8.96 4.04
N THR A 18 -9.00 -8.26 3.91
CA THR A 18 -9.02 -6.85 3.54
C THR A 18 -8.27 -5.97 4.54
N SER A 19 -8.31 -6.34 5.83
CA SER A 19 -7.66 -5.61 6.93
C SER A 19 -6.14 -5.53 6.79
N ASP A 20 -5.52 -6.43 6.02
CA ASP A 20 -4.08 -6.42 5.81
C ASP A 20 -3.64 -5.19 4.97
N TYR A 21 -4.60 -4.45 4.39
CA TYR A 21 -4.41 -3.21 3.62
C TYR A 21 -4.96 -1.96 4.33
N ASP A 22 -5.47 -2.08 5.56
CA ASP A 22 -6.00 -0.93 6.31
C ASP A 22 -4.88 0.01 6.76
N TYR A 23 -5.13 1.33 6.68
CA TYR A 23 -4.22 2.36 7.16
C TYR A 23 -4.99 3.51 7.82
N ALA A 24 -4.36 4.19 8.77
CA ALA A 24 -4.96 5.34 9.44
C ALA A 24 -5.05 6.53 8.48
N LEU A 25 -6.26 6.85 8.03
CA LEU A 25 -6.55 8.00 7.16
C LEU A 25 -7.49 8.98 7.89
N PRO A 26 -6.98 10.13 8.37
CA PRO A 26 -7.84 11.20 8.85
C PRO A 26 -8.80 11.68 7.75
N GLU A 27 -10.07 11.90 8.09
CA GLU A 27 -11.08 12.37 7.12
C GLU A 27 -10.71 13.70 6.46
N SER A 28 -10.00 14.56 7.20
CA SER A 28 -9.49 15.85 6.70
C SER A 28 -8.46 15.72 5.57
N HIS A 29 -7.83 14.55 5.40
CA HIS A 29 -6.90 14.29 4.30
C HIS A 29 -7.62 13.85 3.01
N ILE A 30 -8.91 13.57 3.07
CA ILE A 30 -9.72 13.24 1.89
C ILE A 30 -10.13 14.55 1.22
N ALA A 31 -9.54 14.81 0.05
CA ALA A 31 -9.86 15.99 -0.74
C ALA A 31 -11.35 16.01 -1.11
N GLN A 32 -12.06 17.03 -0.66
CA GLN A 32 -13.50 17.21 -0.94
C GLN A 32 -13.75 17.90 -2.29
N ARG A 33 -12.73 18.60 -2.81
CA ARG A 33 -12.74 19.35 -4.07
C ARG A 33 -11.31 19.34 -4.66
N PRO A 34 -11.17 19.44 -5.99
CA PRO A 34 -9.85 19.62 -6.60
C PRO A 34 -9.20 20.93 -6.16
N VAL A 35 -7.87 20.96 -6.14
CA VAL A 35 -7.09 22.20 -5.96
C VAL A 35 -7.05 22.99 -7.29
N GLU A 36 -7.02 24.32 -7.20
CA GLU A 36 -6.85 25.21 -8.35
C GLU A 36 -5.62 26.12 -8.12
N PRO A 37 -4.67 26.19 -9.07
CA PRO A 37 -4.64 25.49 -10.36
C PRO A 37 -4.42 23.98 -10.18
N ARG A 38 -4.96 23.18 -11.11
CA ARG A 38 -4.99 21.71 -11.00
C ARG A 38 -3.59 21.08 -10.88
N ASP A 39 -2.60 21.68 -11.53
CA ASP A 39 -1.20 21.24 -11.53
C ASP A 39 -0.49 21.49 -10.20
N ALA A 40 -1.02 22.34 -9.31
CA ALA A 40 -0.50 22.53 -7.96
C ALA A 40 -0.75 21.34 -7.00
N SER A 41 -1.32 20.24 -7.50
CA SER A 41 -1.52 19.01 -6.73
C SER A 41 -0.16 18.35 -6.42
N ARG A 42 0.03 17.92 -5.17
CA ARG A 42 1.26 17.19 -4.78
C ARG A 42 1.36 15.86 -5.52
N LEU A 43 2.57 15.51 -5.97
CA LEU A 43 2.88 14.23 -6.60
C LEU A 43 3.85 13.43 -5.72
N LEU A 44 3.41 12.23 -5.29
CA LEU A 44 4.26 11.25 -4.62
C LEU A 44 4.96 10.38 -5.68
N VAL A 45 6.30 10.33 -5.63
CA VAL A 45 7.12 9.48 -6.48
C VAL A 45 7.71 8.36 -5.61
N LEU A 46 7.43 7.11 -5.99
CA LEU A 46 7.96 5.91 -5.36
C LEU A 46 8.82 5.16 -6.37
N ASP A 47 10.10 4.93 -6.06
CA ASP A 47 10.92 3.98 -6.81
C ASP A 47 10.64 2.56 -6.31
N ARG A 48 10.16 1.69 -7.20
CA ARG A 48 9.80 0.31 -6.87
C ARG A 48 11.00 -0.61 -6.63
N ARG A 49 12.19 -0.21 -7.04
CA ARG A 49 13.40 -1.03 -6.96
C ARG A 49 14.02 -0.96 -5.57
N ASP A 50 14.07 0.23 -5.00
CA ASP A 50 14.71 0.50 -3.71
C ASP A 50 13.76 1.03 -2.63
N GLY A 51 12.52 1.35 -2.99
CA GLY A 51 11.50 1.87 -2.07
C GLY A 51 11.67 3.35 -1.75
N SER A 52 12.53 4.09 -2.44
CA SER A 52 12.76 5.51 -2.18
C SER A 52 11.52 6.35 -2.52
N LEU A 53 11.31 7.40 -1.71
CA LEU A 53 10.16 8.30 -1.79
C LEU A 53 10.62 9.74 -2.05
N ALA A 54 9.92 10.42 -2.96
CA ALA A 54 10.09 11.86 -3.19
C ALA A 54 8.75 12.56 -3.39
N HIS A 55 8.69 13.84 -3.04
CA HIS A 55 7.53 14.69 -3.26
C HIS A 55 7.84 15.74 -4.31
N ARG A 56 6.92 15.98 -5.24
CA ARG A 56 6.97 17.05 -6.23
C ARG A 56 5.72 17.93 -6.12
N THR A 57 5.86 19.17 -6.55
CA THR A 57 4.83 20.21 -6.63
C THR A 57 4.62 20.62 -8.06
#